data_AF-A0A9D2NQE1-F1
#
_entry.id   AF-A0A9D2NQE1-F1
#
_cell.length_a   1.000
_cell.length_b   1.000
_cell.length_c   1.000
_cell.angle_alpha   90.00
_cell.angle_beta   90.00
_cell.angle_gamma   90.00
#
_symmetry.space_group_name_H-M   'P 1'
#
loop_
_entity.id
_entity.type
_entity.pdbx_description
1 polymer ?
#
loop_
_entity_poly.entity_id
_entity_poly.type
_entity_poly.pdbx_seq_one_letter_code
_entity_poly.pdbx_strand_id
1 'polypeptide(L)'
;MKLIRTEDAVGSVLCHDITQIIPGVVKDAVFRKGHVVTEEDIPILLSVGKEHLYVWEKQEGMLHENDAAEVLRQVCQGGHMKASKAKEGKIELTAEEDGLLKIDREKLNAVNAMGQMVLASRHGDFPVKKGDKIVGMRVVPLVIEEEKMNRVKEICGDAPIFQILPFRKMKAGIIATGSEVYRSRIEDKFTPVVKGKLEECGVEVMGHVVCDDDAEMTTAAINDWIDKGADMVVCTGGMSVDPDDRTPLAIRNASDEVVTYGAPVLPGAMFMLAYKKREDSGADAQNTGAGSRQDIPVMGLPGCVMYSKRTIFDLVLPRIVAGEHLSAEDFSVLGEGGLCLNCEVCTYPNCGFGK
;
A
#
# COMPACT_ATOMS: atom_id res chain seq x y z
N MET A 1 -12.93 -5.43 -39.81
CA MET A 1 -13.31 -6.86 -39.71
C MET A 1 -13.14 -7.47 -41.07
N LYS A 2 -12.55 -8.66 -41.15
CA LYS A 2 -12.32 -9.39 -42.39
C LYS A 2 -12.93 -10.78 -42.24
N LEU A 3 -13.63 -11.24 -43.26
CA LEU A 3 -14.06 -12.64 -43.34
C LEU A 3 -12.89 -13.44 -43.92
N ILE A 4 -12.41 -14.43 -43.20
CA ILE A 4 -11.33 -15.32 -43.66
C ILE A 4 -11.75 -16.78 -43.49
N ARG A 5 -11.11 -17.69 -44.21
CA ARG A 5 -11.28 -19.12 -43.99
C ARG A 5 -10.71 -19.50 -42.63
N THR A 6 -11.38 -20.41 -41.92
CA THR A 6 -10.95 -20.83 -40.58
C THR A 6 -9.53 -21.38 -40.57
N GLU A 7 -9.14 -22.16 -41.57
CA GLU A 7 -7.79 -22.73 -41.71
C GLU A 7 -6.69 -21.67 -41.82
N ASP A 8 -7.02 -20.48 -42.35
CA ASP A 8 -6.08 -19.36 -42.52
C ASP A 8 -6.12 -18.39 -41.33
N ALA A 9 -6.86 -18.71 -40.27
CA ALA A 9 -7.18 -17.77 -39.20
C ALA A 9 -6.19 -17.72 -38.03
N VAL A 10 -5.17 -18.58 -38.01
CA VAL A 10 -4.16 -18.61 -36.95
C VAL A 10 -3.52 -17.23 -36.77
N GLY A 11 -3.45 -16.76 -35.52
CA GLY A 11 -2.97 -15.44 -35.14
C GLY A 11 -4.01 -14.31 -35.28
N SER A 12 -5.18 -14.57 -35.84
CA SER A 12 -6.25 -13.57 -35.98
C SER A 12 -7.19 -13.56 -34.76
N VAL A 13 -7.80 -12.40 -34.48
CA VAL A 13 -8.65 -12.22 -33.28
C VAL A 13 -10.12 -12.38 -33.62
N LEU A 14 -10.85 -13.21 -32.86
CA LEU A 14 -12.29 -13.36 -33.02
C LEU A 14 -13.06 -12.09 -32.64
N CYS A 15 -13.92 -11.60 -33.52
CA CYS A 15 -14.70 -10.40 -33.24
C CYS A 15 -16.01 -10.63 -32.47
N HIS A 16 -16.41 -11.89 -32.26
CA HIS A 16 -17.62 -12.29 -31.55
C HIS A 16 -17.44 -13.67 -30.91
N ASP A 17 -18.27 -13.98 -29.91
CA ASP A 17 -18.29 -15.32 -29.30
C ASP A 17 -18.73 -16.36 -30.33
N ILE A 18 -18.09 -17.52 -30.29
CA ILE A 18 -18.47 -18.70 -31.06
C ILE A 18 -19.10 -19.69 -30.09
N THR A 19 -20.43 -19.67 -30.07
CA THR A 19 -21.24 -20.58 -29.26
C THR A 19 -21.44 -21.91 -29.98
N GLN A 20 -21.21 -23.02 -29.27
CA GLN A 20 -21.64 -24.33 -29.71
C GLN A 20 -22.98 -24.64 -29.07
N ILE A 21 -23.93 -25.09 -29.89
CA ILE A 21 -25.27 -25.47 -29.47
C ILE A 21 -25.46 -26.93 -29.85
N ILE A 22 -25.42 -27.81 -28.85
CA ILE A 22 -25.78 -29.23 -29.00
C ILE A 22 -27.15 -29.41 -28.33
N PRO A 23 -28.23 -29.63 -29.09
CA PRO A 23 -29.58 -29.77 -28.55
C PRO A 23 -29.64 -30.82 -27.43
N GLY A 24 -30.08 -30.40 -26.24
CA GLY A 24 -30.20 -31.27 -25.07
C GLY A 24 -28.90 -31.56 -24.29
N VAL A 25 -27.75 -31.02 -24.70
CA VAL A 25 -26.44 -31.32 -24.07
C VAL A 25 -25.70 -30.07 -23.60
N VAL A 26 -25.40 -29.10 -24.48
CA VAL A 26 -24.62 -27.89 -24.13
C VAL A 26 -25.05 -26.68 -24.98
N LYS A 27 -25.14 -25.50 -24.35
CA LYS A 27 -25.24 -24.18 -25.03
C LYS A 27 -24.29 -23.19 -24.33
N ASP A 28 -23.04 -23.16 -24.76
CA ASP A 28 -22.02 -22.26 -24.21
C ASP A 28 -21.01 -21.80 -25.28
N ALA A 29 -20.28 -20.73 -25.00
CA ALA A 29 -19.21 -20.22 -25.84
C ALA A 29 -18.01 -21.16 -25.81
N VAL A 30 -17.69 -21.80 -26.94
CA VAL A 30 -16.46 -22.59 -27.10
C VAL A 30 -15.27 -21.68 -27.27
N PHE A 31 -15.46 -20.57 -27.99
CA PHE A 31 -14.51 -19.47 -28.05
C PHE A 31 -15.21 -18.17 -27.73
N ARG A 32 -14.54 -17.29 -26.99
CA ARG A 32 -15.05 -15.95 -26.68
C ARG A 32 -14.48 -14.93 -27.65
N LYS A 33 -15.19 -13.83 -27.83
CA LYS A 33 -14.72 -12.61 -28.48
C LYS A 33 -13.39 -12.18 -27.87
N GLY A 34 -12.43 -11.80 -28.69
CA GLY A 34 -11.08 -11.45 -28.28
C GLY A 34 -10.10 -12.63 -28.19
N HIS A 35 -10.56 -13.86 -28.43
CA HIS A 35 -9.67 -15.03 -28.55
C HIS A 35 -8.78 -14.90 -29.79
N VAL A 36 -7.47 -15.13 -29.60
CA VAL A 36 -6.50 -15.24 -30.70
C VAL A 36 -6.49 -16.69 -31.15
N VAL A 37 -6.86 -16.93 -32.41
CA VAL A 37 -6.93 -18.29 -32.97
C VAL A 37 -5.53 -18.92 -33.01
N THR A 38 -5.39 -20.11 -32.46
CA THR A 38 -4.18 -20.94 -32.48
C THR A 38 -4.34 -22.11 -33.46
N GLU A 39 -3.25 -22.82 -33.78
CA GLU A 39 -3.33 -24.01 -34.65
C GLU A 39 -4.23 -25.10 -34.07
N GLU A 40 -4.25 -25.25 -32.74
CA GLU A 40 -5.08 -26.24 -32.03
C GLU A 40 -6.57 -25.92 -32.10
N ASP A 41 -6.94 -24.65 -32.35
CA ASP A 41 -8.34 -24.22 -32.41
C ASP A 41 -8.98 -24.57 -33.75
N ILE A 42 -8.20 -24.73 -34.82
CA ILE A 42 -8.72 -24.92 -36.19
C ILE A 42 -9.66 -26.13 -36.29
N PRO A 43 -9.30 -27.34 -35.81
CA PRO A 43 -10.19 -28.48 -35.87
C PRO A 43 -11.47 -28.29 -35.05
N ILE A 44 -11.38 -27.58 -33.92
CA ILE A 44 -12.52 -27.32 -33.03
C ILE A 44 -13.48 -26.33 -33.70
N LEU A 45 -12.97 -25.24 -34.27
CA LEU A 45 -13.73 -24.24 -35.00
C LEU A 45 -14.48 -24.85 -36.19
N LEU A 46 -13.80 -25.71 -36.95
CA LEU A 46 -14.43 -26.48 -38.04
C LEU A 46 -15.49 -27.45 -37.50
N SER A 47 -15.24 -28.12 -36.36
CA SER A 47 -16.20 -29.06 -35.76
C SER A 47 -17.50 -28.39 -35.29
N VAL A 48 -17.45 -27.09 -34.95
CA VAL A 48 -18.63 -26.28 -34.61
C VAL A 48 -19.26 -25.60 -35.83
N GLY A 49 -18.87 -26.02 -37.04
CA GLY A 49 -19.46 -25.56 -38.30
C GLY A 49 -19.00 -24.18 -38.76
N LYS A 50 -17.87 -23.68 -38.25
CA LYS A 50 -17.29 -22.41 -38.71
C LYS A 50 -16.27 -22.68 -39.80
N GLU A 51 -16.73 -22.62 -41.05
CA GLU A 51 -15.88 -22.65 -42.26
C GLU A 51 -15.14 -21.31 -42.49
N HIS A 52 -15.76 -20.22 -42.03
CA HIS A 52 -15.21 -18.87 -42.12
C HIS A 52 -15.38 -18.14 -40.79
N LEU A 53 -14.40 -17.30 -40.47
CA LEU A 53 -14.39 -16.48 -39.27
C LEU A 53 -14.39 -15.01 -39.66
N TYR A 54 -15.23 -14.23 -38.98
CA TYR A 54 -15.05 -12.78 -38.92
C TYR A 54 -13.97 -12.49 -37.91
N VAL A 55 -12.77 -12.29 -38.41
CA VAL A 55 -11.62 -11.95 -37.61
C VAL A 55 -11.30 -10.47 -37.73
N TRP A 56 -10.59 -9.97 -36.75
CA TRP A 56 -9.95 -8.70 -36.84
C TRP A 56 -8.62 -8.87 -37.58
N GLU A 57 -8.39 -8.05 -38.61
CA GLU A 57 -7.13 -7.98 -39.34
C GLU A 57 -6.25 -6.97 -38.61
N LYS A 58 -4.99 -7.33 -38.34
CA LYS A 58 -4.03 -6.46 -37.65
C LYS A 58 -3.79 -5.20 -38.47
N GLN A 59 -4.53 -4.14 -38.15
CA GLN A 59 -4.29 -2.82 -38.71
C GLN A 59 -2.98 -2.31 -38.12
N GLU A 60 -2.09 -1.86 -39.01
CA GLU A 60 -0.83 -1.22 -38.62
C GLU A 60 -1.14 -0.02 -37.69
N GLY A 61 -0.42 0.08 -36.57
CA GLY A 61 -0.65 1.09 -35.54
C GLY A 61 -1.80 0.79 -34.56
N MET A 62 -2.40 -0.41 -34.58
CA MET A 62 -3.42 -0.84 -33.62
C MET A 62 -2.95 -2.07 -32.83
N LEU A 63 -3.19 -2.06 -31.52
CA LEU A 63 -2.88 -3.14 -30.59
C LEU A 63 -4.16 -3.85 -30.13
N HIS A 64 -4.06 -5.16 -29.89
CA HIS A 64 -5.11 -5.91 -29.22
C HIS A 64 -5.17 -5.52 -27.72
N GLU A 65 -6.36 -5.59 -27.12
CA GLU A 65 -6.59 -5.21 -25.71
C GLU A 65 -5.65 -5.92 -24.72
N ASN A 66 -5.30 -7.19 -24.97
CA ASN A 66 -4.40 -7.94 -24.08
C ASN A 66 -2.94 -7.47 -24.21
N ASP A 67 -2.51 -7.11 -25.42
CA ASP A 67 -1.15 -6.58 -25.66
C ASP A 67 -1.02 -5.20 -25.03
N ALA A 68 -2.06 -4.37 -25.15
CA ALA A 68 -2.12 -3.07 -24.52
C ALA A 68 -2.22 -3.17 -22.98
N ALA A 69 -2.96 -4.15 -22.44
CA ALA A 69 -2.99 -4.41 -21.00
C ALA A 69 -1.60 -4.78 -20.46
N GLU A 70 -0.80 -5.50 -21.24
CA GLU A 70 0.59 -5.83 -20.88
C GLU A 70 1.50 -4.58 -20.85
N VAL A 71 1.28 -3.60 -21.73
CA VAL A 71 1.96 -2.29 -21.63
C VAL A 71 1.57 -1.58 -20.33
N LEU A 72 0.27 -1.56 -19.99
CA LEU A 72 -0.18 -0.98 -18.71
C LEU A 72 0.49 -1.68 -17.52
N ARG A 73 0.63 -3.01 -17.56
CA ARG A 73 1.30 -3.78 -16.51
C ARG A 73 2.73 -3.31 -16.32
N GLN A 74 3.48 -3.13 -17.41
CA GLN A 74 4.89 -2.73 -17.35
C GLN A 74 5.09 -1.38 -16.67
N VAL A 75 4.24 -0.40 -16.96
CA VAL A 75 4.34 0.92 -16.31
C VAL A 75 3.76 0.94 -14.89
N CYS A 76 2.86 0.01 -14.57
CA CYS A 76 2.23 -0.07 -13.25
C CYS A 76 3.04 -0.87 -12.24
N GLN A 77 3.63 -1.99 -12.65
CA GLN A 77 4.14 -3.02 -11.73
C GLN A 77 5.54 -2.68 -11.22
N GLY A 78 5.63 -2.30 -9.95
CA GLY A 78 6.89 -2.24 -9.21
C GLY A 78 7.31 -3.58 -8.61
N GLY A 79 8.32 -3.52 -7.74
CA GLY A 79 8.79 -4.68 -6.99
C GLY A 79 7.74 -5.25 -6.05
N HIS A 80 7.92 -6.53 -5.68
CA HIS A 80 7.10 -7.23 -4.67
C HIS A 80 5.62 -7.40 -5.07
N MET A 81 5.36 -7.43 -6.38
CA MET A 81 4.04 -7.60 -6.97
C MET A 81 4.04 -8.70 -8.01
N LYS A 82 2.93 -9.45 -8.05
CA LYS A 82 2.66 -10.47 -9.06
C LYS A 82 1.50 -10.05 -9.95
N ALA A 83 1.65 -10.25 -11.25
CA ALA A 83 0.59 -10.04 -12.22
C ALA A 83 -0.22 -11.32 -12.52
N SER A 84 -1.50 -11.15 -12.78
CA SER A 84 -2.31 -12.16 -13.45
C SER A 84 -1.95 -12.27 -14.94
N LYS A 85 -2.41 -13.34 -15.60
CA LYS A 85 -2.42 -13.39 -17.07
C LYS A 85 -3.39 -12.34 -17.62
N ALA A 86 -3.07 -11.79 -18.80
CA ALA A 86 -4.00 -10.95 -19.54
C ALA A 86 -5.22 -11.75 -19.97
N LYS A 87 -6.42 -11.23 -19.70
CA LYS A 87 -7.69 -11.82 -20.14
C LYS A 87 -8.74 -10.73 -20.31
N GLU A 88 -9.38 -10.68 -21.47
CA GLU A 88 -10.43 -9.69 -21.80
C GLU A 88 -9.93 -8.23 -21.57
N GLY A 89 -8.68 -7.96 -21.96
CA GLY A 89 -8.01 -6.68 -21.79
C GLY A 89 -7.67 -6.34 -20.35
N LYS A 90 -7.82 -7.27 -19.40
CA LYS A 90 -7.64 -7.05 -17.95
C LYS A 90 -6.41 -7.77 -17.39
N ILE A 91 -5.66 -7.06 -16.55
CA ILE A 91 -4.62 -7.61 -15.67
C ILE A 91 -4.85 -7.10 -14.24
N GLU A 92 -4.55 -7.93 -13.25
CA GLU A 92 -4.56 -7.54 -11.83
C GLU A 92 -3.15 -7.71 -11.25
N LEU A 93 -2.75 -6.79 -10.37
CA LEU A 93 -1.56 -6.93 -9.54
C LEU A 93 -1.93 -7.33 -8.11
N THR A 94 -1.14 -8.22 -7.53
CA THR A 94 -1.30 -8.76 -6.19
C THR A 94 0.00 -8.62 -5.42
N ALA A 95 -0.06 -8.27 -4.13
CA ALA A 95 1.11 -8.19 -3.26
C ALA A 95 1.75 -9.57 -3.04
N GLU A 96 3.07 -9.67 -3.16
CA GLU A 96 3.81 -10.90 -2.89
C GLU A 96 4.27 -11.03 -1.44
N GLU A 97 4.28 -9.92 -0.69
CA GLU A 97 4.61 -9.86 0.72
C GLU A 97 3.91 -8.69 1.43
N ASP A 98 4.07 -8.64 2.75
CA ASP A 98 3.53 -7.57 3.59
C ASP A 98 4.35 -6.29 3.43
N GLY A 99 3.68 -5.15 3.30
CA GLY A 99 4.36 -3.87 3.13
C GLY A 99 3.42 -2.68 3.04
N LEU A 100 3.97 -1.53 2.69
CA LEU A 100 3.23 -0.29 2.45
C LEU A 100 3.04 -0.08 0.95
N LEU A 101 1.81 0.13 0.50
CA LEU A 101 1.51 0.45 -0.90
C LEU A 101 1.83 1.92 -1.17
N LYS A 102 2.74 2.21 -2.09
CA LYS A 102 3.02 3.55 -2.62
C LYS A 102 2.45 3.69 -4.02
N ILE A 103 1.90 4.87 -4.30
CA ILE A 103 1.24 5.18 -5.56
C ILE A 103 1.70 6.55 -6.05
N ASP A 104 2.20 6.61 -7.27
CA ASP A 104 2.37 7.87 -7.98
C ASP A 104 1.00 8.34 -8.49
N ARG A 105 0.34 9.19 -7.69
CA ARG A 105 -1.03 9.66 -7.96
C ARG A 105 -1.08 10.51 -9.23
N GLU A 106 -0.02 11.25 -9.55
CA GLU A 106 0.04 12.09 -10.75
C GLU A 106 0.05 11.22 -12.01
N LYS A 107 0.93 10.23 -12.08
CA LYS A 107 0.98 9.29 -13.21
C LYS A 107 -0.31 8.47 -13.34
N LEU A 108 -0.83 7.97 -12.22
CA LEU A 108 -2.09 7.23 -12.18
C LEU A 108 -3.23 8.04 -12.81
N ASN A 109 -3.37 9.30 -12.39
CA ASN A 109 -4.41 10.19 -12.88
C ASN A 109 -4.19 10.59 -14.34
N ALA A 110 -2.94 10.85 -14.74
CA ALA A 110 -2.59 11.19 -16.12
C ALA A 110 -2.94 10.06 -17.10
N VAL A 111 -2.61 8.80 -16.75
CA VAL A 111 -2.96 7.64 -17.59
C VAL A 111 -4.47 7.45 -17.66
N ASN A 112 -5.17 7.52 -16.53
CA ASN A 112 -6.64 7.41 -16.51
C ASN A 112 -7.33 8.52 -17.33
N ALA A 113 -6.78 9.73 -17.32
CA ALA A 113 -7.33 10.87 -18.06
C ALA A 113 -7.24 10.73 -19.59
N MET A 114 -6.40 9.83 -20.11
CA MET A 114 -6.30 9.56 -21.55
C MET A 114 -7.55 8.83 -22.11
N GLY A 115 -8.40 8.27 -21.23
CA GLY A 115 -9.61 7.53 -21.62
C GLY A 115 -9.30 6.17 -22.26
N GLN A 116 -10.30 5.29 -22.37
CA GLN A 116 -10.17 3.92 -22.91
C GLN A 116 -9.23 2.97 -22.14
N MET A 117 -8.47 3.46 -21.16
CA MET A 117 -7.71 2.71 -20.18
C MET A 117 -8.30 2.97 -18.80
N VAL A 118 -8.26 1.95 -17.95
CA VAL A 118 -8.75 2.04 -16.58
C VAL A 118 -7.69 1.46 -15.67
N LEU A 119 -7.21 2.25 -14.74
CA LEU A 119 -6.38 1.85 -13.61
C LEU A 119 -7.18 2.13 -12.33
N ALA A 120 -7.60 1.09 -11.62
CA ALA A 120 -8.36 1.21 -10.38
C ALA A 120 -7.63 0.46 -9.25
N SER A 121 -7.17 1.20 -8.25
CA SER A 121 -6.32 0.68 -7.18
C SER A 121 -6.94 0.85 -5.79
N ARG A 122 -6.35 0.18 -4.80
CA ARG A 122 -6.47 0.57 -3.39
C ARG A 122 -5.84 1.95 -3.17
N HIS A 123 -6.10 2.54 -2.00
CA HIS A 123 -5.46 3.79 -1.60
C HIS A 123 -3.99 3.54 -1.26
N GLY A 124 -3.11 4.47 -1.67
CA GLY A 124 -1.71 4.47 -1.30
C GLY A 124 -1.51 4.93 0.14
N ASP A 125 -0.32 4.69 0.68
CA ASP A 125 0.08 4.98 2.06
C ASP A 125 -0.63 4.11 3.11
N PHE A 126 -1.15 2.96 2.68
CA PHE A 126 -1.78 1.96 3.55
C PHE A 126 -1.04 0.62 3.51
N PRO A 127 -1.10 -0.15 4.62
CA PRO A 127 -0.53 -1.48 4.67
C PRO A 127 -1.29 -2.45 3.76
N VAL A 128 -0.55 -3.34 3.11
CA VAL A 128 -1.07 -4.46 2.33
C VAL A 128 -0.45 -5.76 2.84
N LYS A 129 -1.23 -6.85 2.77
CA LYS A 129 -0.78 -8.19 3.14
C LYS A 129 -0.47 -9.01 1.90
N LYS A 130 0.41 -10.00 2.04
CA LYS A 130 0.65 -10.99 0.98
C LYS A 130 -0.67 -11.57 0.46
N GLY A 131 -0.87 -11.51 -0.86
CA GLY A 131 -2.09 -12.00 -1.51
C GLY A 131 -3.18 -10.95 -1.70
N ASP A 132 -3.03 -9.75 -1.14
CA ASP A 132 -3.97 -8.66 -1.38
C ASP A 132 -3.92 -8.18 -2.84
N LYS A 133 -5.10 -7.96 -3.43
CA LYS A 133 -5.21 -7.29 -4.73
C LYS A 133 -4.89 -5.80 -4.57
N ILE A 134 -4.05 -5.27 -5.44
CA ILE A 134 -3.53 -3.90 -5.37
C ILE A 134 -4.22 -2.99 -6.38
N VAL A 135 -4.18 -3.40 -7.65
CA VAL A 135 -4.75 -2.65 -8.77
C VAL A 135 -5.29 -3.60 -9.83
N GLY A 136 -6.42 -3.24 -10.41
CA GLY A 136 -6.91 -3.80 -11.65
C GLY A 136 -6.70 -2.80 -12.78
N MET A 137 -6.11 -3.26 -13.88
CA MET A 137 -5.95 -2.48 -15.09
C MET A 137 -6.73 -3.09 -16.24
N ARG A 138 -7.34 -2.25 -17.08
CA ARG A 138 -8.11 -2.71 -18.22
C ARG A 138 -8.04 -1.76 -19.41
N VAL A 139 -7.90 -2.30 -20.60
CA VAL A 139 -8.21 -1.60 -21.85
C VAL A 139 -9.67 -1.87 -22.21
N VAL A 140 -10.45 -0.81 -22.40
CA VAL A 140 -11.90 -0.87 -22.61
C VAL A 140 -12.28 -1.31 -24.03
N PRO A 141 -11.70 -0.73 -25.10
CA PRO A 141 -11.96 -1.21 -26.45
C PRO A 141 -11.16 -2.49 -26.74
N LEU A 142 -11.69 -3.33 -27.63
CA LEU A 142 -11.01 -4.56 -28.09
C LEU A 142 -9.65 -4.27 -28.74
N VAL A 143 -9.51 -3.08 -29.33
CA VAL A 143 -8.30 -2.60 -29.96
C VAL A 143 -8.06 -1.13 -29.60
N ILE A 144 -6.80 -0.75 -29.50
CA ILE A 144 -6.37 0.60 -29.15
C ILE A 144 -5.19 1.03 -30.01
N GLU A 145 -5.08 2.33 -30.29
CA GLU A 145 -3.98 2.90 -31.05
C GLU A 145 -2.65 2.69 -30.32
N GLU A 146 -1.65 2.17 -31.02
CA GLU A 146 -0.31 1.92 -30.48
C GLU A 146 0.34 3.20 -29.95
N GLU A 147 0.09 4.33 -30.62
CA GLU A 147 0.55 5.67 -30.19
C GLU A 147 0.07 6.03 -28.78
N LYS A 148 -1.15 5.63 -28.37
CA LYS A 148 -1.63 5.86 -27.00
C LYS A 148 -0.82 5.06 -25.99
N MET A 149 -0.47 3.81 -26.31
CA MET A 149 0.38 2.99 -25.44
C MET A 149 1.81 3.53 -25.35
N ASN A 150 2.35 4.09 -26.43
CA ASN A 150 3.65 4.75 -26.41
C ASN A 150 3.62 6.00 -25.52
N ARG A 151 2.57 6.81 -25.63
CA ARG A 151 2.37 7.99 -24.77
C ARG A 151 2.21 7.63 -23.29
N VAL A 152 1.57 6.49 -22.97
CA VAL A 152 1.54 5.97 -21.59
C VAL A 152 2.95 5.70 -21.06
N LYS A 153 3.81 5.05 -21.86
CA LYS A 153 5.21 4.79 -21.48
C LYS A 153 5.98 6.09 -21.27
N GLU A 154 5.77 7.10 -22.13
CA GLU A 154 6.39 8.42 -21.99
C GLU A 154 5.98 9.14 -20.69
N ILE A 155 4.68 9.14 -20.37
CA ILE A 155 4.15 9.76 -19.14
C ILE A 155 4.75 9.09 -17.90
N CYS A 156 4.86 7.75 -17.92
CA CYS A 156 5.29 7.00 -16.75
C CYS A 156 6.81 6.96 -16.60
N GLY A 157 7.56 7.05 -17.71
CA GLY A 157 9.00 6.88 -17.73
C GLY A 157 9.42 5.52 -17.18
N ASP A 158 10.58 5.49 -16.51
CA ASP A 158 11.17 4.24 -16.00
C ASP A 158 10.64 3.83 -14.62
N ALA A 159 10.07 4.77 -13.86
CA ALA A 159 9.60 4.50 -12.51
C ALA A 159 8.13 4.04 -12.49
N PRO A 160 7.83 2.89 -11.87
CA PRO A 160 6.49 2.31 -11.88
C PRO A 160 5.50 3.14 -11.06
N ILE A 161 4.23 3.14 -11.48
CA ILE A 161 3.13 3.84 -10.79
C ILE A 161 2.90 3.27 -9.39
N PHE A 162 2.98 1.94 -9.23
CA PHE A 162 2.71 1.27 -7.97
C PHE A 162 3.97 0.59 -7.45
N GLN A 163 4.25 0.77 -6.16
CA GLN A 163 5.35 0.11 -5.46
C GLN A 163 4.86 -0.43 -4.13
N ILE A 164 5.42 -1.55 -3.67
CA ILE A 164 5.27 -2.00 -2.29
C ILE A 164 6.62 -1.82 -1.63
N LEU A 165 6.62 -1.10 -0.51
CA LEU A 165 7.77 -1.01 0.38
C LEU A 165 7.63 -2.11 1.44
N PRO A 166 8.44 -3.18 1.39
CA PRO A 166 8.31 -4.28 2.34
C PRO A 166 8.59 -3.81 3.76
N PHE A 167 7.87 -4.38 4.72
CA PHE A 167 8.12 -4.07 6.13
C PHE A 167 9.48 -4.57 6.59
N ARG A 168 10.23 -3.66 7.23
CA ARG A 168 11.53 -3.96 7.80
C ARG A 168 11.36 -4.68 9.12
N LYS A 169 12.30 -5.58 9.44
CA LYS A 169 12.40 -6.14 10.79
C LYS A 169 12.90 -5.05 11.72
N MET A 170 12.03 -4.56 12.59
CA MET A 170 12.33 -3.50 13.54
C MET A 170 12.11 -3.97 14.97
N LYS A 171 12.83 -3.34 15.90
CA LYS A 171 12.67 -3.52 17.34
C LYS A 171 12.13 -2.26 18.00
N ALA A 172 11.19 -2.41 18.93
CA ALA A 172 10.59 -1.30 19.66
C ALA A 172 10.79 -1.43 21.17
N GLY A 173 11.16 -0.32 21.82
CA GLY A 173 11.01 -0.13 23.26
C GLY A 173 9.70 0.58 23.57
N ILE A 174 9.00 0.14 24.62
CA ILE A 174 7.77 0.79 25.10
C ILE A 174 8.05 1.47 26.44
N ILE A 175 7.54 2.68 26.61
CA ILE A 175 7.54 3.42 27.88
C ILE A 175 6.10 3.78 28.21
N ALA A 176 5.62 3.32 29.37
CA ALA A 176 4.35 3.75 29.93
C ALA A 176 4.64 4.80 31.02
N THR A 177 4.06 5.99 30.89
CA THR A 177 4.16 7.06 31.88
C THR A 177 2.87 7.16 32.69
N GLY A 178 3.00 7.58 33.95
CA GLY A 178 1.87 7.84 34.85
C GLY A 178 2.18 7.47 36.30
N SER A 179 2.09 8.46 37.20
CA SER A 179 2.36 8.34 38.63
C SER A 179 1.56 7.23 39.33
N GLU A 180 0.36 6.95 38.86
CA GLU A 180 -0.53 5.91 39.38
C GLU A 180 -0.09 4.50 38.96
N VAL A 181 0.45 4.34 37.75
CA VAL A 181 0.99 3.07 37.27
C VAL A 181 2.35 2.82 37.91
N TYR A 182 3.21 3.83 37.94
CA TYR A 182 4.55 3.75 38.52
C TYR A 182 4.52 3.35 40.00
N ARG A 183 3.59 3.92 40.78
CA ARG A 183 3.40 3.57 42.20
C ARG A 183 2.48 2.35 42.41
N SER A 184 2.21 1.59 41.35
CA SER A 184 1.39 0.36 41.35
C SER A 184 0.00 0.54 41.97
N ARG A 185 -0.60 1.73 41.83
CA ARG A 185 -1.97 2.01 42.28
C ARG A 185 -3.00 1.48 41.29
N ILE A 186 -2.64 1.43 40.01
CA ILE A 186 -3.41 0.77 38.95
C ILE A 186 -2.48 -0.08 38.08
N GLU A 187 -3.09 -0.95 37.29
CA GLU A 187 -2.40 -1.78 36.29
C GLU A 187 -2.23 -1.02 34.96
N ASP A 188 -1.11 -1.25 34.28
CA ASP A 188 -0.86 -0.74 32.93
C ASP A 188 -1.72 -1.48 31.89
N LYS A 189 -2.69 -0.77 31.32
CA LYS A 189 -3.54 -1.26 30.23
C LYS A 189 -3.13 -0.73 28.86
N PHE A 190 -2.18 0.19 28.78
CA PHE A 190 -1.71 0.78 27.52
C PHE A 190 -0.71 -0.14 26.83
N THR A 191 0.30 -0.63 27.56
CA THR A 191 1.37 -1.45 26.98
C THR A 191 0.86 -2.67 26.22
N PRO A 192 -0.10 -3.47 26.73
CA PRO A 192 -0.62 -4.62 25.98
C PRO A 192 -1.26 -4.24 24.64
N VAL A 193 -1.95 -3.10 24.57
CA VAL A 193 -2.61 -2.62 23.35
C VAL A 193 -1.58 -2.09 22.34
N VAL A 194 -0.63 -1.29 22.80
CA VAL A 194 0.46 -0.76 21.96
C VAL A 194 1.32 -1.89 21.40
N LYS A 195 1.65 -2.89 22.23
CA LYS A 195 2.35 -4.10 21.81
C LYS A 195 1.63 -4.82 20.67
N GLY A 196 0.32 -5.03 20.79
CA GLY A 196 -0.47 -5.68 19.72
C GLY A 196 -0.44 -4.91 18.39
N LYS A 197 -0.46 -3.57 18.43
CA LYS A 197 -0.36 -2.71 17.23
C LYS A 197 1.03 -2.80 16.57
N LEU A 198 2.09 -2.84 17.38
CA LEU A 198 3.46 -3.05 16.91
C LEU A 198 3.62 -4.42 16.23
N GLU A 199 3.11 -5.47 16.87
CA GLU A 199 3.16 -6.84 16.35
C GLU A 199 2.33 -7.03 15.07
N GLU A 200 1.22 -6.30 14.88
CA GLU A 200 0.42 -6.32 13.64
C GLU A 200 1.24 -5.88 12.41
N CYS A 201 2.22 -5.00 12.63
CA CYS A 201 3.18 -4.53 11.62
C CYS A 201 4.49 -5.35 11.60
N GLY A 202 4.59 -6.43 12.39
CA GLY A 202 5.78 -7.28 12.45
C GLY A 202 6.95 -6.71 13.25
N VAL A 203 6.70 -5.72 14.12
CA VAL A 203 7.72 -5.13 15.00
C VAL A 203 7.91 -5.98 16.25
N GLU A 204 9.17 -6.30 16.56
CA GLU A 204 9.56 -7.02 17.78
C GLU A 204 9.57 -6.07 18.97
N VAL A 205 8.77 -6.32 20.00
CA VAL A 205 8.80 -5.53 21.24
C VAL A 205 9.90 -6.08 22.17
N MET A 206 10.94 -5.28 22.38
CA MET A 206 12.09 -5.65 23.23
C MET A 206 11.71 -5.73 24.72
N GLY A 207 10.73 -4.93 25.12
CA GLY A 207 10.21 -4.88 26.47
C GLY A 207 9.46 -3.58 26.73
N HIS A 208 9.10 -3.37 27.98
CA HIS A 208 8.50 -2.11 28.43
C HIS A 208 9.08 -1.69 29.78
N VAL A 209 9.05 -0.40 30.05
CA VAL A 209 9.34 0.19 31.36
C VAL A 209 8.23 1.16 31.74
N VAL A 210 8.00 1.30 33.04
CA VAL A 210 7.05 2.28 33.59
C VAL A 210 7.85 3.43 34.21
N CYS A 211 7.50 4.66 33.86
CA CYS A 211 8.09 5.87 34.42
C CYS A 211 7.06 6.68 35.21
N ASP A 212 7.52 7.39 36.24
CA ASP A 212 6.72 8.44 36.91
C ASP A 212 6.51 9.62 35.94
N ASP A 213 5.69 10.60 36.31
CA ASP A 213 5.48 11.84 35.53
C ASP A 213 6.66 12.82 35.64
N ASP A 214 7.85 12.29 35.35
CA ASP A 214 9.14 12.98 35.41
C ASP A 214 9.83 12.94 34.04
N ALA A 215 10.17 14.13 33.54
CA ALA A 215 10.79 14.27 32.22
C ALA A 215 12.18 13.63 32.17
N GLU A 216 12.98 13.73 33.23
CA GLU A 216 14.36 13.22 33.22
C GLU A 216 14.37 11.69 33.21
N MET A 217 13.51 11.07 34.03
CA MET A 217 13.31 9.62 34.06
C MET A 217 12.88 9.09 32.70
N THR A 218 11.89 9.73 32.08
CA THR A 218 11.37 9.32 30.76
C THR A 218 12.42 9.54 29.67
N THR A 219 13.15 10.66 29.69
CA THR A 219 14.26 10.94 28.76
C THR A 219 15.35 9.87 28.88
N ALA A 220 15.74 9.51 30.10
CA ALA A 220 16.74 8.47 30.36
C ALA A 220 16.27 7.10 29.85
N ALA A 221 14.99 6.75 30.05
CA ALA A 221 14.41 5.51 29.55
C ALA A 221 14.36 5.45 28.00
N ILE A 222 14.09 6.57 27.33
CA ILE A 222 14.14 6.64 25.85
C ILE A 222 15.56 6.34 25.38
N ASN A 223 16.56 7.02 25.94
CA ASN A 223 17.96 6.81 25.58
C ASN A 223 18.45 5.39 25.89
N ASP A 224 18.05 4.82 27.04
CA ASP A 224 18.40 3.44 27.41
C ASP A 224 17.84 2.40 26.41
N TRP A 225 16.62 2.59 25.90
CA TRP A 225 16.10 1.73 24.82
C TRP A 225 16.88 1.88 23.53
N ILE A 226 17.24 3.12 23.17
CA ILE A 226 18.06 3.41 21.99
C ILE A 226 19.43 2.73 22.11
N ASP A 227 20.09 2.84 23.26
CA ASP A 227 21.39 2.23 23.56
C ASP A 227 21.34 0.70 23.54
N LYS A 228 20.20 0.11 23.97
CA LYS A 228 19.93 -1.33 23.84
C LYS A 228 19.68 -1.78 22.41
N GLY A 229 19.61 -0.86 21.46
CA GLY A 229 19.47 -1.14 20.03
C GLY A 229 18.04 -1.17 19.53
N ALA A 230 17.10 -0.48 20.20
CA ALA A 230 15.77 -0.26 19.65
C ALA A 230 15.86 0.54 18.33
N ASP A 231 15.01 0.18 17.37
CA ASP A 231 14.85 0.91 16.11
C ASP A 231 13.75 1.95 16.18
N MET A 232 12.93 1.91 17.24
CA MET A 232 11.94 2.93 17.59
C MET A 232 11.63 2.90 19.09
N VAL A 233 11.18 4.02 19.64
CA VAL A 233 10.68 4.10 21.02
C VAL A 233 9.28 4.68 21.03
N VAL A 234 8.38 4.05 21.78
CA VAL A 234 6.97 4.46 21.89
C VAL A 234 6.65 4.80 23.34
N CYS A 235 6.24 6.04 23.59
CA CYS A 235 5.77 6.51 24.88
C CYS A 235 4.23 6.54 24.88
N THR A 236 3.61 6.08 25.96
CA THR A 236 2.15 6.07 26.15
C THR A 236 1.81 6.28 27.63
N GLY A 237 0.52 6.38 27.97
CA GLY A 237 0.05 6.71 29.32
C GLY A 237 0.02 8.22 29.57
N GLY A 238 1.06 8.94 29.15
CA GLY A 238 1.11 10.39 29.05
C GLY A 238 1.24 10.85 27.60
N MET A 239 0.42 11.84 27.24
CA MET A 239 0.40 12.68 26.04
C MET A 239 -0.80 13.68 26.12
N SER A 240 -1.24 14.03 27.33
CA SER A 240 -2.37 14.93 27.61
C SER A 240 -1.96 16.41 27.46
N VAL A 241 -2.95 17.31 27.55
CA VAL A 241 -2.73 18.75 27.69
C VAL A 241 -2.43 19.16 29.14
N ASP A 242 -2.48 18.21 30.07
CA ASP A 242 -2.24 18.46 31.49
C ASP A 242 -0.79 18.97 31.70
N PRO A 243 -0.58 20.08 32.42
CA PRO A 243 0.75 20.62 32.66
C PRO A 243 1.70 19.67 33.41
N ASP A 244 1.14 18.70 34.12
CA ASP A 244 1.87 17.67 34.85
C ASP A 244 2.32 16.53 33.93
N ASP A 245 1.79 16.44 32.70
CA ASP A 245 2.26 15.49 31.70
C ASP A 245 3.57 15.96 31.07
N ARG A 246 4.66 15.35 31.51
CA ARG A 246 6.02 15.66 31.06
C ARG A 246 6.48 14.80 29.89
N THR A 247 5.64 13.92 29.37
CA THR A 247 5.99 13.00 28.26
C THR A 247 6.40 13.74 26.99
N PRO A 248 5.68 14.78 26.51
CA PRO A 248 6.10 15.53 25.32
C PRO A 248 7.45 16.24 25.50
N LEU A 249 7.74 16.71 26.73
CA LEU A 249 9.02 17.33 27.05
C LEU A 249 10.15 16.29 27.03
N ALA A 250 9.92 15.10 27.59
CA ALA A 250 10.90 14.02 27.59
C ALA A 250 11.26 13.56 26.17
N ILE A 251 10.26 13.38 25.30
CA ILE A 251 10.47 13.04 23.89
C ILE A 251 11.33 14.10 23.20
N ARG A 252 11.02 15.38 23.42
CA ARG A 252 11.79 16.50 22.87
C ARG A 252 13.24 16.49 23.37
N ASN A 253 13.45 16.25 24.67
CA ASN A 253 14.80 16.22 25.26
C ASN A 253 15.64 15.05 24.73
N ALA A 254 15.00 13.92 24.43
CA ALA A 254 15.66 12.71 23.91
C ALA A 254 15.83 12.71 22.38
N SER A 255 15.39 13.74 21.67
CA SER A 255 15.36 13.76 20.20
C SER A 255 16.12 14.95 19.63
N ASP A 256 16.62 14.82 18.41
CA ASP A 256 17.34 15.90 17.71
C ASP A 256 16.41 16.74 16.83
N GLU A 257 15.27 16.16 16.42
CA GLU A 257 14.24 16.82 15.62
C GLU A 257 12.85 16.47 16.14
N VAL A 258 11.97 17.46 16.26
CA VAL A 258 10.54 17.25 16.49
C VAL A 258 9.80 17.55 15.19
N VAL A 259 9.17 16.55 14.61
CA VAL A 259 8.42 16.68 13.35
C VAL A 259 7.05 17.26 13.61
N THR A 260 6.34 16.71 14.58
CA THR A 260 5.02 17.19 14.96
C THR A 260 4.72 16.90 16.42
N TYR A 261 3.94 17.80 17.02
CA TYR A 261 3.18 17.54 18.25
C TYR A 261 1.76 18.05 18.02
N GLY A 262 0.89 17.13 17.63
CA GLY A 262 -0.40 17.46 17.06
C GLY A 262 -0.60 16.80 15.70
N ALA A 263 -1.81 16.36 15.41
CA ALA A 263 -2.19 15.96 14.06
C ALA A 263 -3.68 16.15 13.82
N PRO A 264 -4.11 16.47 12.58
CA PRO A 264 -5.51 16.62 12.23
C PRO A 264 -6.23 15.27 12.09
N VAL A 265 -6.06 14.37 13.06
CA VAL A 265 -6.60 13.00 13.06
C VAL A 265 -7.31 12.74 14.39
N LEU A 266 -8.50 12.16 14.30
CA LEU A 266 -9.33 11.81 15.45
C LEU A 266 -9.76 10.35 15.34
N PRO A 267 -9.43 9.47 16.30
CA PRO A 267 -8.66 9.70 17.54
C PRO A 267 -7.14 9.83 17.35
N GLY A 268 -6.51 10.56 18.26
CA GLY A 268 -5.04 10.68 18.34
C GLY A 268 -4.47 12.07 18.07
N ALA A 269 -5.28 13.13 18.19
CA ALA A 269 -4.87 14.48 17.83
C ALA A 269 -3.61 15.00 18.56
N MET A 270 -3.27 14.47 19.75
CA MET A 270 -2.07 14.85 20.51
C MET A 270 -0.85 13.96 20.22
N PHE A 271 -0.85 13.23 19.10
CA PHE A 271 0.28 12.41 18.70
C PHE A 271 1.53 13.25 18.48
N MET A 272 2.67 12.71 18.90
CA MET A 272 3.98 13.32 18.69
C MET A 272 4.88 12.38 17.92
N LEU A 273 5.59 12.90 16.93
CA LEU A 273 6.70 12.23 16.28
C LEU A 273 7.95 13.11 16.36
N ALA A 274 9.02 12.53 16.84
CA ALA A 274 10.35 13.11 16.87
C ALA A 274 11.38 12.06 16.41
N TYR A 275 12.57 12.51 16.01
CA TYR A 275 13.66 11.64 15.58
C TYR A 275 14.93 11.90 16.38
N LYS A 276 15.59 10.82 16.78
CA LYS A 276 16.98 10.82 17.25
C LYS A 276 17.89 10.38 16.11
N LYS A 277 18.89 11.18 15.78
CA LYS A 277 19.92 10.84 14.79
C LYS A 277 20.79 9.71 15.32
N ARG A 278 21.13 8.76 14.46
CA ARG A 278 22.17 7.77 14.78
C ARG A 278 23.53 8.36 14.47
N GLU A 279 24.52 8.21 15.35
CA GLU A 279 25.84 8.84 15.22
C GLU A 279 26.60 8.44 13.93
N ASP A 280 26.19 7.36 13.26
CA ASP A 280 26.77 6.88 11.99
C ASP A 280 26.03 7.38 10.71
N SER A 281 25.02 8.26 10.81
CA SER A 281 24.37 8.85 9.62
C SER A 281 25.20 9.98 9.02
N GLY A 282 26.40 9.63 8.54
CA GLY A 282 27.21 10.47 7.66
C GLY A 282 26.44 10.87 6.39
N ALA A 283 26.87 11.99 5.80
CA ALA A 283 26.17 12.83 4.80
C ALA A 283 25.72 12.18 3.46
N ASP A 284 25.73 10.85 3.33
CA ASP A 284 25.37 10.12 2.11
C ASP A 284 23.94 9.52 2.16
N ALA A 285 23.07 10.02 3.05
CA ALA A 285 21.66 9.59 3.13
C ALA A 285 20.75 10.18 2.02
N GLN A 286 21.33 10.81 1.00
CA GLN A 286 20.59 11.15 -0.21
C GLN A 286 20.76 10.00 -1.21
N ASN A 287 19.72 9.20 -1.30
CA ASN A 287 19.44 8.24 -2.37
C ASN A 287 20.06 6.84 -2.22
N THR A 288 19.21 5.84 -2.51
CA THR A 288 19.45 4.40 -2.68
C THR A 288 19.30 3.48 -1.47
N GLY A 289 18.56 2.39 -1.71
CA GLY A 289 18.06 1.44 -0.73
C GLY A 289 19.15 0.63 -0.03
N ALA A 290 18.81 0.20 1.19
CA ALA A 290 19.53 -0.77 2.01
C ALA A 290 21.01 -0.43 2.28
N GLY A 291 21.27 0.52 3.21
CA GLY A 291 22.65 0.73 3.68
C GLY A 291 22.88 1.75 4.80
N SER A 292 22.12 2.85 4.86
CA SER A 292 22.24 3.82 5.97
C SER A 292 21.22 3.50 7.07
N ARG A 293 21.66 3.55 8.32
CA ARG A 293 20.79 3.30 9.47
C ARG A 293 19.93 4.54 9.68
N GLN A 294 18.63 4.40 9.40
CA GLN A 294 17.65 5.47 9.52
C GLN A 294 17.60 6.02 10.96
N ASP A 295 17.31 7.33 11.07
CA ASP A 295 17.06 8.00 12.35
C ASP A 295 15.97 7.26 13.14
N ILE A 296 16.06 7.32 14.46
CA ILE A 296 15.23 6.53 15.38
C ILE A 296 13.98 7.35 15.71
N PRO A 297 12.78 6.92 15.28
CA PRO A 297 11.54 7.58 15.66
C PRO A 297 11.24 7.35 17.14
N VAL A 298 10.94 8.45 17.82
CA VAL A 298 10.40 8.49 19.18
C VAL A 298 8.99 9.04 19.08
N MET A 299 8.01 8.21 19.42
CA MET A 299 6.59 8.51 19.23
C MET A 299 5.85 8.62 20.56
N GLY A 300 5.05 9.67 20.71
CA GLY A 300 4.15 9.87 21.84
C GLY A 300 2.71 9.53 21.46
N LEU A 301 2.08 8.58 22.17
CA LEU A 301 0.74 8.08 21.87
C LEU A 301 -0.31 8.59 22.88
N PRO A 302 -1.32 9.34 22.44
CA PRO A 302 -2.43 9.79 23.29
C PRO A 302 -3.20 8.63 23.91
N GLY A 303 -3.82 8.88 25.08
CA GLY A 303 -4.54 7.85 25.84
C GLY A 303 -5.67 7.15 25.08
N CYS A 304 -6.18 7.76 23.99
CA CYS A 304 -7.13 7.09 23.10
C CYS A 304 -6.62 5.79 22.48
N VAL A 305 -5.30 5.59 22.41
CA VAL A 305 -4.70 4.34 21.92
C VAL A 305 -5.19 3.12 22.71
N MET A 306 -5.54 3.28 23.99
CA MET A 306 -6.01 2.18 24.84
C MET A 306 -7.39 1.66 24.46
N TYR A 307 -8.32 2.54 24.05
CA TYR A 307 -9.73 2.19 23.86
C TYR A 307 -10.22 2.32 22.42
N SER A 308 -9.53 3.08 21.57
CA SER A 308 -9.87 3.21 20.16
C SER A 308 -9.18 2.11 19.35
N LYS A 309 -9.99 1.36 18.56
CA LYS A 309 -9.49 0.28 17.70
C LYS A 309 -8.40 0.76 16.74
N ARG A 310 -8.60 1.96 16.16
CA ARG A 310 -7.66 2.63 15.26
C ARG A 310 -7.48 4.09 15.67
N THR A 311 -6.25 4.58 15.60
CA THR A 311 -5.83 5.95 15.86
C THR A 311 -4.84 6.39 14.77
N ILE A 312 -4.34 7.62 14.86
CA ILE A 312 -3.21 8.05 14.02
C ILE A 312 -1.99 7.11 14.07
N PHE A 313 -1.76 6.41 15.19
CA PHE A 313 -0.64 5.49 15.28
C PHE A 313 -0.73 4.39 14.22
N ASP A 314 -1.95 3.92 13.91
CA ASP A 314 -2.18 2.93 12.85
C ASP A 314 -1.94 3.48 11.44
N LEU A 315 -1.98 4.81 11.25
CA LEU A 315 -1.64 5.46 9.97
C LEU A 315 -0.14 5.68 9.83
N VAL A 316 0.55 6.00 10.94
CA VAL A 316 1.97 6.36 10.95
C VAL A 316 2.88 5.14 11.02
N LEU A 317 2.55 4.17 11.89
CA LEU A 317 3.41 3.02 12.15
C LEU A 317 3.77 2.22 10.88
N PRO A 318 2.82 1.86 9.99
CA PRO A 318 3.16 1.15 8.74
C PRO A 318 4.16 1.89 7.87
N ARG A 319 4.10 3.23 7.86
CA ARG A 319 5.00 4.09 7.07
C ARG A 319 6.41 4.09 7.63
N ILE A 320 6.52 4.22 8.95
CA ILE A 320 7.79 4.10 9.68
C ILE A 320 8.42 2.71 9.49
N VAL A 321 7.63 1.64 9.57
CA VAL A 321 8.11 0.25 9.43
C VAL A 321 8.53 -0.08 7.99
N ALA A 322 7.89 0.54 7.00
CA ALA A 322 8.36 0.52 5.62
C ALA A 322 9.64 1.35 5.40
N GLY A 323 10.02 2.16 6.40
CA GLY A 323 11.23 2.96 6.41
C GLY A 323 11.10 4.33 5.77
N GLU A 324 9.90 4.89 5.75
CA GLU A 324 9.72 6.30 5.41
C GLU A 324 10.23 7.20 6.54
N HIS A 325 10.84 8.32 6.17
CA HIS A 325 11.14 9.41 7.11
C HIS A 325 10.09 10.49 6.92
N LEU A 326 9.13 10.56 7.84
CA LEU A 326 7.99 11.47 7.73
C LEU A 326 8.36 12.92 8.08
N SER A 327 7.79 13.87 7.36
CA SER A 327 7.88 15.31 7.63
C SER A 327 6.56 15.88 8.16
N ALA A 328 6.53 17.17 8.51
CA ALA A 328 5.31 17.82 9.01
C ALA A 328 4.18 17.85 7.96
N GLU A 329 4.51 17.89 6.66
CA GLU A 329 3.56 17.88 5.56
C GLU A 329 2.79 16.55 5.49
N ASP A 330 3.45 15.42 5.81
CA ASP A 330 2.83 14.09 5.86
C ASP A 330 1.68 14.00 6.87
N PHE A 331 1.69 14.85 7.90
CA PHE A 331 0.62 14.95 8.89
C PHE A 331 -0.46 15.95 8.49
N SER A 332 -0.06 17.06 7.88
CA SER A 332 -0.97 18.15 7.53
C SER A 332 -2.05 17.70 6.53
N VAL A 333 -1.70 16.79 5.62
CA VAL A 333 -2.61 16.24 4.62
C VAL A 333 -3.64 15.26 5.21
N LEU A 334 -3.41 14.71 6.41
CA LEU A 334 -4.31 13.74 7.03
C LEU A 334 -5.64 14.35 7.52
N GLY A 335 -5.82 15.67 7.41
CA GLY A 335 -7.08 16.32 7.77
C GLY A 335 -8.25 15.84 6.90
N GLU A 336 -7.99 15.54 5.63
CA GLU A 336 -8.95 14.84 4.78
C GLU A 336 -8.88 13.34 5.10
N GLY A 337 -10.03 12.73 5.42
CA GLY A 337 -10.10 11.32 5.83
C GLY A 337 -9.65 11.03 7.27
N GLY A 338 -9.06 11.99 7.99
CA GLY A 338 -8.53 11.82 9.36
C GLY A 338 -9.55 11.56 10.48
N LEU A 339 -10.85 11.48 10.19
CA LEU A 339 -11.89 11.19 11.18
C LEU A 339 -12.29 9.71 11.16
N CYS A 340 -11.92 8.97 12.21
CA CYS A 340 -12.39 7.60 12.41
C CYS A 340 -13.83 7.61 12.92
N LEU A 341 -14.71 6.88 12.22
CA LEU A 341 -16.14 6.82 12.54
C LEU A 341 -16.47 5.87 13.70
N ASN A 342 -15.47 5.21 14.30
CA ASN A 342 -15.64 4.27 15.41
C ASN A 342 -16.71 3.19 15.14
N CYS A 343 -16.70 2.63 13.92
CA CYS A 343 -17.67 1.62 13.51
C CYS A 343 -17.72 0.41 14.47
N GLU A 344 -18.91 -0.14 14.66
CA GLU A 344 -19.14 -1.33 15.48
C GLU A 344 -18.24 -2.49 15.06
N VAL A 345 -18.19 -2.77 13.75
CA VAL A 345 -17.22 -3.68 13.14
C VAL A 345 -16.11 -2.85 12.51
N CYS A 346 -14.87 -3.08 12.93
CA CYS A 346 -13.72 -2.39 12.36
C CYS A 346 -13.28 -3.09 11.07
N THR A 347 -13.30 -2.37 9.95
CA THR A 347 -12.88 -2.86 8.63
C THR A 347 -11.62 -2.16 8.11
N TYR A 348 -10.92 -1.41 8.95
CA TYR A 348 -9.63 -0.79 8.61
C TYR A 348 -8.63 -1.85 8.08
N PRO A 349 -7.86 -1.57 7.02
CA PRO A 349 -7.72 -0.30 6.29
C PRO A 349 -8.74 -0.10 5.14
N ASN A 350 -9.77 -0.93 5.04
CA ASN A 350 -10.74 -0.85 3.94
C ASN A 350 -11.83 0.23 4.15
N CYS A 351 -11.96 0.80 5.33
CA CYS A 351 -12.86 1.94 5.60
C CYS A 351 -12.27 3.28 5.09
N GLY A 352 -12.97 4.41 5.31
CA GLY A 352 -12.56 5.75 4.88
C GLY A 352 -11.46 6.42 5.73
N PHE A 353 -11.01 5.80 6.83
CA PHE A 353 -10.12 6.45 7.78
C PHE A 353 -8.69 6.59 7.24
N GLY A 354 -8.18 7.82 7.20
CA GLY A 354 -6.85 8.21 6.73
C GLY A 354 -6.69 8.33 5.21
N LYS A 355 -7.79 8.33 4.44
CA LYS A 355 -7.80 8.23 2.97
C LYS A 355 -7.97 9.53 2.24
#